data_AF-A0A6G0UBG9-F1
#
_entry.id   AF-A0A6G0UBG9-F1
#
_cell.length_a   1.000
_cell.length_b   1.000
_cell.length_c   1.000
_cell.angle_alpha   90.00
_cell.angle_beta   90.00
_cell.angle_gamma   90.00
#
_symmetry.space_group_name_H-M   'P 1'
#
loop_
_entity.id
_entity.type
_entity.pdbx_description
1 polymer ?
#
loop_
_entity_poly.entity_id
_entity_poly.type
_entity_poly.pdbx_seq_one_letter_code
_entity_poly.pdbx_strand_id
1 'polypeptide(L)'
;NVRKNEKLMAQVRKNSKELITHYDLYATLSDIVNPKNPRIPNPLIRGSSILKELSQPRTCDRLWIPFEYCSCQMRKTRLPKNSTVGIEAAEMMIKEMNRVLEKESDSKGKCAKLTLSEKGVKTEIFEDKSIIKMYRVEYITEPGGGQFWGYVIQDPTDGNKLKFLSERFPRMNKYAEQVKCADKAKYASYCYCKDLLKN
;
A
#
# COMPACT_ATOMS: atom_id res chain seq x y z
N ASN A 1 7.15 -1.06 -40.46
CA ASN A 1 5.98 -1.56 -39.69
C ASN A 1 6.50 -2.40 -38.53
N VAL A 2 6.29 -1.94 -37.28
CA VAL A 2 6.82 -2.58 -36.06
C VAL A 2 6.38 -4.04 -35.92
N ARG A 3 5.14 -4.36 -36.34
CA ARG A 3 4.58 -5.72 -36.27
C ARG A 3 5.25 -6.72 -37.22
N LYS A 4 5.98 -6.24 -38.23
CA LYS A 4 6.75 -7.08 -39.17
C LYS A 4 8.18 -7.37 -38.69
N ASN A 5 8.63 -6.76 -37.59
CA ASN A 5 9.95 -7.03 -37.03
C ASN A 5 9.89 -8.29 -36.15
N GLU A 6 10.25 -9.43 -36.71
CA GLU A 6 10.16 -10.74 -36.03
C GLU A 6 10.98 -10.81 -34.75
N LYS A 7 12.21 -10.25 -34.75
CA LYS A 7 13.08 -10.24 -33.57
C LYS A 7 12.45 -9.47 -32.42
N LEU A 8 11.91 -8.28 -32.73
CA LEU A 8 11.22 -7.46 -31.73
C LEU A 8 9.95 -8.15 -31.22
N MET A 9 9.14 -8.72 -32.11
CA MET A 9 7.92 -9.42 -31.72
C MET A 9 8.22 -10.69 -30.90
N ALA A 10 9.32 -11.39 -31.18
CA ALA A 10 9.78 -12.51 -30.38
C ALA A 10 10.18 -12.05 -28.97
N GLN A 11 10.91 -10.93 -28.85
CA GLN A 11 11.27 -10.36 -27.55
C GLN A 11 10.05 -9.94 -26.74
N VAL A 12 9.08 -9.26 -27.37
CA VAL A 12 7.81 -8.88 -26.72
C VAL A 12 7.03 -10.11 -26.26
N ARG A 13 6.94 -11.16 -27.10
CA ARG A 13 6.29 -12.43 -26.73
C ARG A 13 7.01 -13.12 -25.56
N LYS A 14 8.34 -13.11 -25.53
CA LYS A 14 9.12 -13.63 -24.40
C LYS A 14 8.76 -12.87 -23.12
N ASN A 15 8.85 -11.54 -23.16
CA ASN A 15 8.57 -10.67 -22.01
C ASN A 15 7.11 -10.65 -21.57
N SER A 16 6.17 -11.02 -22.44
CA SER A 16 4.74 -11.10 -22.09
C SER A 16 4.41 -12.17 -21.06
N LYS A 17 5.33 -13.13 -20.84
CA LYS A 17 5.20 -14.19 -19.83
C LYS A 17 5.82 -13.81 -18.48
N GLU A 18 6.35 -12.59 -18.37
CA GLU A 18 7.07 -12.10 -17.19
C GLU A 18 6.20 -11.09 -16.41
N LEU A 19 6.49 -10.88 -15.11
CA LEU A 19 5.76 -9.92 -14.26
C LEU A 19 6.05 -8.45 -14.62
N ILE A 20 5.21 -7.82 -15.45
CA ILE A 20 5.38 -6.42 -15.92
C ILE A 20 4.80 -5.41 -14.93
N THR A 21 5.47 -4.26 -14.77
CA THR A 21 5.00 -3.13 -13.95
C THR A 21 4.67 -1.89 -14.77
N HIS A 22 3.97 -0.93 -14.16
CA HIS A 22 3.74 0.38 -14.77
C HIS A 22 5.05 1.16 -15.01
N TYR A 23 6.12 0.88 -14.24
CA TYR A 23 7.43 1.45 -14.49
C TYR A 23 8.03 0.95 -15.81
N ASP A 24 7.84 -0.33 -16.14
CA ASP A 24 8.28 -0.92 -17.41
C ASP A 24 7.52 -0.31 -18.59
N LEU A 25 6.22 -0.05 -18.42
CA LEU A 25 5.42 0.64 -19.42
C LEU A 25 5.94 2.06 -19.67
N TYR A 26 6.22 2.82 -18.61
CA TYR A 26 6.81 4.16 -18.73
C TYR A 26 8.18 4.11 -19.42
N ALA A 27 9.05 3.19 -19.02
CA ALA A 27 10.35 2.98 -19.66
C ALA A 27 10.22 2.62 -21.15
N THR A 28 9.24 1.78 -21.49
CA THR A 28 8.91 1.40 -22.88
C THR A 28 8.48 2.59 -23.70
N LEU A 29 7.56 3.42 -23.19
CA LEU A 29 7.09 4.62 -23.88
C LEU A 29 8.23 5.63 -24.07
N SER A 30 9.07 5.82 -23.05
CA SER A 30 10.26 6.66 -23.13
C SER A 30 11.24 6.16 -24.22
N ASP A 31 11.46 4.86 -24.30
CA ASP A 31 12.28 4.22 -25.34
C ASP A 31 11.71 4.43 -26.75
N ILE A 32 10.38 4.36 -26.91
CA ILE A 32 9.71 4.59 -28.20
C ILE A 32 9.86 6.04 -28.65
N VAL A 33 9.73 6.99 -27.73
CA VAL A 33 9.82 8.43 -28.02
C VAL A 33 11.26 8.86 -28.34
N ASN A 34 12.26 8.25 -27.68
CA ASN A 34 13.67 8.62 -27.83
C ASN A 34 14.57 7.47 -28.33
N PRO A 35 14.36 6.96 -29.56
CA PRO A 35 15.08 5.80 -30.08
C PRO A 35 16.60 6.06 -30.31
N LYS A 36 17.02 7.32 -30.37
CA LYS A 36 18.40 7.74 -30.67
C LYS A 36 19.30 7.88 -29.44
N ASN A 37 18.77 7.87 -28.22
CA ASN A 37 19.56 8.00 -26.99
C ASN A 37 19.35 6.84 -25.99
N PRO A 38 19.49 5.57 -26.42
CA PRO A 38 19.18 4.40 -25.59
C PRO A 38 20.19 4.09 -24.47
N ARG A 39 21.24 4.92 -24.29
CA ARG A 39 22.43 4.60 -23.48
C ARG A 39 22.69 5.52 -22.30
N ILE A 40 21.85 6.51 -22.04
CA ILE A 40 21.92 7.24 -20.77
C ILE A 40 20.89 6.56 -19.87
N PRO A 41 21.31 5.70 -18.92
CA PRO A 41 20.39 5.24 -17.88
C PRO A 41 19.94 6.51 -17.20
N ASN A 42 18.68 6.90 -17.41
CA ASN A 42 18.11 7.95 -16.59
C ASN A 42 17.90 7.29 -15.22
N PRO A 43 18.68 7.67 -14.18
CA PRO A 43 18.58 7.02 -12.87
C PRO A 43 17.18 7.17 -12.24
N LEU A 44 16.34 8.05 -12.80
CA LEU A 44 14.95 8.24 -12.39
C LEU A 44 13.99 7.17 -12.96
N ILE A 45 14.36 6.45 -14.03
CA ILE A 45 13.51 5.40 -14.61
C ILE A 45 13.73 4.09 -13.87
N ARG A 46 12.75 3.69 -13.06
CA ARG A 46 12.80 2.47 -12.24
C ARG A 46 12.49 1.17 -13.01
N GLY A 47 11.93 1.27 -14.21
CA GLY A 47 11.50 0.13 -15.01
C GLY A 47 12.39 -0.16 -16.22
N SER A 48 12.16 -1.30 -16.86
CA SER A 48 12.86 -1.72 -18.07
C SER A 48 11.90 -1.79 -19.25
N SER A 49 12.36 -1.33 -20.42
CA SER A 49 11.56 -1.38 -21.64
C SER A 49 11.28 -2.81 -22.09
N ILE A 50 10.01 -3.13 -22.33
CA ILE A 50 9.54 -4.46 -22.75
C ILE A 50 9.99 -4.83 -24.16
N LEU A 51 10.53 -3.87 -24.91
CA LEU A 51 11.08 -4.06 -26.25
C LEU A 51 12.49 -4.66 -26.23
N LYS A 52 13.13 -4.71 -25.05
CA LYS A 52 14.47 -5.23 -24.80
C LYS A 52 14.41 -6.43 -23.87
N GLU A 53 15.52 -7.14 -23.71
CA GLU A 53 15.60 -8.20 -22.72
C GLU A 53 15.45 -7.65 -21.30
N LEU A 54 14.57 -8.29 -20.52
CA LEU A 54 14.31 -7.91 -19.14
C LEU A 54 15.27 -8.66 -18.21
N SER A 55 15.82 -7.94 -17.22
CA SER A 55 16.64 -8.55 -16.17
C SER A 55 15.83 -9.56 -15.35
N GLN A 56 16.48 -10.64 -14.93
CA GLN A 56 15.88 -11.76 -14.20
C GLN A 56 16.63 -12.02 -12.88
N PRO A 57 15.97 -12.62 -11.88
CA PRO A 57 14.54 -12.93 -11.78
C PRO A 57 13.66 -11.68 -11.58
N ARG A 58 12.44 -11.73 -12.13
CA ARG A 58 11.42 -10.69 -12.00
C ARG A 58 10.42 -11.01 -10.89
N THR A 59 10.83 -10.72 -9.67
CA THR A 59 10.02 -10.93 -8.47
C THR A 59 9.52 -9.62 -7.89
N CYS A 60 8.47 -9.71 -7.09
CA CYS A 60 7.81 -8.58 -6.46
C CYS A 60 8.74 -7.67 -5.65
N ASP A 61 9.69 -8.26 -4.93
CA ASP A 61 10.72 -7.59 -4.11
C ASP A 61 11.79 -6.87 -4.95
N ARG A 62 11.96 -7.25 -6.23
CA ARG A 62 12.97 -6.66 -7.13
C ARG A 62 12.45 -5.54 -8.02
N LEU A 63 11.13 -5.42 -8.16
CA LEU A 63 10.51 -4.55 -9.17
C LEU A 63 9.92 -3.25 -8.62
N TRP A 64 10.38 -2.77 -7.47
CA TRP A 64 9.90 -1.53 -6.83
C TRP A 64 8.37 -1.47 -6.67
N ILE A 65 7.73 -2.64 -6.60
CA ILE A 65 6.28 -2.75 -6.41
C ILE A 65 6.02 -2.58 -4.91
N PRO A 66 5.17 -1.63 -4.51
CA PRO A 66 4.76 -1.52 -3.11
C PRO A 66 4.17 -2.84 -2.62
N PHE A 67 4.53 -3.22 -1.39
CA PHE A 67 4.19 -4.54 -0.85
C PHE A 67 2.69 -4.84 -0.91
N GLU A 68 1.85 -3.82 -0.73
CA GLU A 68 0.39 -3.90 -0.80
C GLU A 68 -0.08 -4.60 -2.07
N TYR A 69 0.57 -4.34 -3.21
CA TYR A 69 0.22 -4.90 -4.52
C TYR A 69 0.81 -6.29 -4.78
N CYS A 70 1.80 -6.70 -4.00
CA CYS A 70 2.44 -8.02 -4.08
C CYS A 70 1.81 -9.04 -3.13
N SER A 71 1.30 -8.56 -2.00
CA SER A 71 0.73 -9.35 -0.91
C SER A 71 -0.43 -10.29 -1.30
N CYS A 72 -1.06 -10.09 -2.46
CA CYS A 72 -2.22 -10.88 -2.89
C CYS A 72 -1.88 -12.35 -3.17
N GLN A 73 -0.67 -12.64 -3.66
CA GLN A 73 -0.24 -13.99 -4.03
C GLN A 73 0.42 -14.75 -2.86
N MET A 74 0.63 -14.08 -1.73
CA MET A 74 1.29 -14.67 -0.57
C MET A 74 0.29 -15.45 0.28
N ARG A 75 0.73 -16.61 0.80
CA ARG A 75 -0.05 -17.39 1.75
C ARG A 75 -0.17 -16.65 3.08
N LYS A 76 -1.36 -16.74 3.67
CA LYS A 76 -1.72 -16.05 4.90
C LYS A 76 -2.45 -17.02 5.80
N THR A 77 -2.08 -17.01 7.08
CA THR A 77 -2.81 -17.71 8.13
C THR A 77 -3.59 -16.70 8.96
N ARG A 78 -4.87 -16.96 9.17
CA ARG A 78 -5.72 -16.13 10.03
C ARG A 78 -5.40 -16.41 11.49
N LEU A 79 -5.17 -15.35 12.26
CA LEU A 79 -5.01 -15.43 13.72
C LEU A 79 -6.38 -15.35 14.41
N PRO A 80 -6.47 -15.73 15.71
CA PRO A 80 -7.67 -15.52 16.49
C PRO A 80 -8.15 -14.07 16.42
N LYS A 81 -9.48 -13.88 16.41
CA LYS A 81 -10.08 -12.53 16.47
C LYS A 81 -9.54 -11.82 17.70
N ASN A 82 -9.25 -10.52 17.56
CA ASN A 82 -8.70 -9.70 18.66
C ASN A 82 -7.37 -10.24 19.21
N SER A 83 -6.53 -10.85 18.36
CA SER A 83 -5.16 -11.21 18.71
C SER A 83 -4.40 -10.01 19.29
N THR A 84 -3.57 -10.21 20.31
CA THR A 84 -2.77 -9.15 20.94
C THR A 84 -2.02 -8.28 19.93
N VAL A 85 -1.32 -8.91 18.98
CA VAL A 85 -0.58 -8.22 17.91
C VAL A 85 -1.49 -7.38 17.01
N GLY A 86 -2.71 -7.85 16.75
CA GLY A 86 -3.71 -7.13 15.97
C GLY A 86 -4.20 -5.88 16.68
N ILE A 87 -4.53 -5.98 17.97
CA ILE A 87 -4.97 -4.85 18.78
C ILE A 87 -3.86 -3.80 18.85
N GLU A 88 -2.64 -4.22 19.21
CA GLU A 88 -1.49 -3.32 19.30
C GLU A 88 -1.22 -2.61 17.96
N ALA A 89 -1.27 -3.34 16.85
CA ALA A 89 -1.09 -2.76 15.52
C ALA A 89 -2.20 -1.77 15.14
N ALA A 90 -3.46 -2.09 15.46
CA ALA A 90 -4.60 -1.22 15.18
C ALA A 90 -4.54 0.06 16.02
N GLU A 91 -4.23 -0.04 17.31
CA GLU A 91 -4.05 1.10 18.21
C GLU A 91 -2.89 1.99 17.77
N MET A 92 -1.77 1.37 17.36
CA MET A 92 -0.65 2.09 16.76
C MET A 92 -1.15 2.90 15.55
N MET A 93 -1.83 2.25 14.60
CA MET A 93 -2.38 2.87 13.38
C MET A 93 -3.32 4.05 13.69
N ILE A 94 -4.26 3.85 14.62
CA ILE A 94 -5.22 4.87 15.06
C ILE A 94 -4.51 6.04 15.74
N LYS A 95 -3.48 5.78 16.54
CA LYS A 95 -2.65 6.82 17.16
C LYS A 95 -1.99 7.70 16.10
N GLU A 96 -1.46 7.09 15.03
CA GLU A 96 -0.84 7.84 13.94
C GLU A 96 -1.87 8.62 13.12
N MET A 97 -3.04 8.04 12.82
CA MET A 97 -4.16 8.76 12.20
C MET A 97 -4.52 10.02 12.99
N ASN A 98 -4.76 9.88 14.29
CA ASN A 98 -5.10 11.00 15.18
C ASN A 98 -3.97 12.04 15.24
N ARG A 99 -2.70 11.60 15.27
CA ARG A 99 -1.54 12.50 15.24
C ARG A 99 -1.53 13.37 13.98
N VAL A 100 -1.86 12.78 12.82
CA VAL A 100 -1.97 13.53 11.56
C VAL A 100 -3.15 14.49 11.60
N LEU A 101 -4.33 14.05 12.08
CA LEU A 101 -5.52 14.91 12.17
C LEU A 101 -5.29 16.16 13.05
N GLU A 102 -4.53 16.02 14.14
CA GLU A 102 -4.21 17.12 15.07
C GLU A 102 -3.11 18.06 14.55
N LYS A 103 -2.24 17.57 13.66
CA LYS A 103 -1.13 18.36 13.11
C LYS A 103 -1.60 19.30 11.99
N GLU A 104 -2.51 18.84 11.14
CA GLU A 104 -2.93 19.56 9.94
C GLU A 104 -4.05 20.57 10.23
N SER A 105 -3.87 21.84 9.84
CA SER A 105 -4.82 22.93 10.11
C SER A 105 -6.24 22.65 9.61
N ASP A 106 -6.37 21.93 8.50
CA ASP A 106 -7.65 21.72 7.81
C ASP A 106 -8.54 20.69 8.52
N SER A 107 -7.92 19.76 9.27
CA SER A 107 -8.61 18.74 10.06
C SER A 107 -8.65 19.06 11.56
N LYS A 108 -7.65 19.80 12.06
CA LYS A 108 -7.51 20.14 13.46
C LYS A 108 -8.76 20.85 13.97
N GLY A 109 -9.29 20.36 15.10
CA GLY A 109 -10.52 20.90 15.69
C GLY A 109 -11.81 20.47 14.99
N LYS A 110 -11.78 20.06 13.72
CA LYS A 110 -12.97 19.66 12.92
C LYS A 110 -13.23 18.16 12.92
N CYS A 111 -12.18 17.35 12.86
CA CYS A 111 -12.30 15.89 12.88
C CYS A 111 -12.33 15.37 14.34
N ALA A 112 -13.19 14.39 14.59
CA ALA A 112 -13.27 13.68 15.86
C ALA A 112 -12.04 12.80 16.07
N LYS A 113 -11.68 12.59 17.34
CA LYS A 113 -10.65 11.63 17.73
C LYS A 113 -11.17 10.22 17.50
N LEU A 114 -10.42 9.42 16.76
CA LEU A 114 -10.74 8.02 16.49
C LEU A 114 -10.28 7.12 17.64
N THR A 115 -11.07 6.08 17.92
CA THR A 115 -10.76 4.99 18.86
C THR A 115 -11.05 3.65 18.21
N LEU A 116 -10.47 2.58 18.76
CA LEU A 116 -10.76 1.22 18.30
C LEU A 116 -12.19 0.82 18.68
N SER A 117 -12.94 0.25 17.75
CA SER A 117 -14.31 -0.24 17.95
C SER A 117 -14.32 -1.62 18.60
N GLU A 118 -15.30 -1.90 19.45
CA GLU A 118 -15.54 -3.22 20.05
C GLU A 118 -15.85 -4.32 19.02
N LYS A 119 -16.28 -3.93 17.81
CA LYS A 119 -16.53 -4.86 16.69
C LYS A 119 -15.27 -5.68 16.32
N GLY A 120 -14.09 -5.20 16.73
CA GLY A 120 -12.87 -5.97 16.88
C GLY A 120 -11.90 -5.85 15.71
N VAL A 121 -10.79 -6.59 15.85
CA VAL A 121 -9.68 -6.63 14.91
C VAL A 121 -9.59 -8.03 14.29
N LYS A 122 -9.34 -8.07 12.98
CA LYS A 122 -8.97 -9.29 12.26
C LYS A 122 -7.51 -9.19 11.85
N THR A 123 -6.77 -10.26 12.11
CA THR A 123 -5.34 -10.30 11.82
C THR A 123 -5.01 -11.54 11.00
N GLU A 124 -4.17 -11.34 9.99
CA GLU A 124 -3.60 -12.41 9.19
C GLU A 124 -2.08 -12.26 9.22
N ILE A 125 -1.36 -13.36 9.45
CA ILE A 125 0.10 -13.40 9.37
C ILE A 125 0.50 -13.96 8.00
N PHE A 126 1.49 -13.34 7.37
CA PHE A 126 2.06 -13.85 6.13
C PHE A 126 2.96 -15.05 6.42
N GLU A 127 2.77 -16.14 5.67
CA GLU A 127 3.63 -17.31 5.73
C GLU A 127 4.90 -17.03 4.92
N ASP A 128 5.94 -16.58 5.61
CA ASP A 128 7.26 -16.36 5.04
C ASP A 128 8.33 -17.07 5.89
N LYS A 129 9.43 -17.48 5.26
CA LYS A 129 10.60 -18.05 5.94
C LYS A 129 11.49 -16.99 6.59
N SER A 130 11.14 -15.71 6.41
CA SER A 130 11.81 -14.59 7.05
C SER A 130 11.65 -14.62 8.57
N ILE A 131 12.70 -14.20 9.27
CA ILE A 131 12.64 -13.94 10.72
C ILE A 131 11.71 -12.75 11.03
N ILE A 132 11.55 -11.84 10.08
CA ILE A 132 10.65 -10.68 10.20
C ILE A 132 9.24 -11.19 9.94
N LYS A 133 8.39 -11.09 10.96
CA LYS A 133 6.97 -11.45 10.85
C LYS A 133 6.21 -10.28 10.26
N MET A 134 5.28 -10.58 9.38
CA MET A 134 4.45 -9.56 8.74
C MET A 134 2.98 -9.87 8.95
N TYR A 135 2.21 -8.83 9.24
CA TYR A 135 0.80 -8.94 9.56
C TYR A 135 -0.03 -8.00 8.69
N ARG A 136 -1.15 -8.52 8.21
CA ARG A 136 -2.26 -7.74 7.68
C ARG A 136 -3.29 -7.58 8.78
N VAL A 137 -3.66 -6.33 9.07
CA VAL A 137 -4.57 -6.00 10.17
C VAL A 137 -5.77 -5.26 9.59
N GLU A 138 -6.97 -5.77 9.82
CA GLU A 138 -8.23 -5.07 9.54
C GLU A 138 -8.89 -4.67 10.86
N TYR A 139 -9.33 -3.43 10.97
CA TYR A 139 -9.90 -2.88 12.20
C TYR A 139 -11.00 -1.88 11.90
N ILE A 140 -11.87 -1.69 12.89
CA ILE A 140 -12.98 -0.74 12.83
C ILE A 140 -12.72 0.35 13.85
N THR A 141 -12.94 1.59 13.45
CA THR A 141 -12.82 2.76 14.33
C THR A 141 -14.20 3.31 14.67
N GLU A 142 -14.27 3.96 15.84
CA GLU A 142 -15.35 4.86 16.21
C GLU A 142 -14.78 6.27 16.43
N PRO A 143 -15.56 7.33 16.22
CA PRO A 143 -16.90 7.34 15.63
C PRO A 143 -16.91 7.04 14.12
N GLY A 144 -18.09 6.71 13.59
CA GLY A 144 -18.33 6.62 12.14
C GLY A 144 -18.13 5.24 11.52
N GLY A 145 -17.80 4.23 12.34
CA GLY A 145 -17.66 2.84 11.90
C GLY A 145 -16.66 2.67 10.74
N GLY A 146 -15.57 3.44 10.73
CA GLY A 146 -14.59 3.41 9.65
C GLY A 146 -13.85 2.08 9.63
N GLN A 147 -13.90 1.37 8.50
CA GLN A 147 -13.24 0.09 8.31
C GLN A 147 -11.92 0.30 7.57
N PHE A 148 -10.82 -0.09 8.19
CA PHE A 148 -9.47 0.13 7.67
C PHE A 148 -8.69 -1.16 7.61
N TRP A 149 -7.65 -1.16 6.79
CA TRP A 149 -6.62 -2.18 6.84
C TRP A 149 -5.22 -1.58 6.71
N GLY A 150 -4.22 -2.30 7.18
CA GLY A 150 -2.82 -1.93 7.02
C GLY A 150 -1.87 -3.10 7.23
N TYR A 151 -0.60 -2.88 6.90
CA TYR A 151 0.49 -3.82 7.11
C TYR A 151 1.42 -3.34 8.22
N VAL A 152 1.78 -4.26 9.11
CA VAL A 152 2.84 -4.06 10.09
C VAL A 152 3.85 -5.19 10.01
N ILE A 153 5.10 -4.87 10.33
CA ILE A 153 6.16 -5.85 10.50
C ILE A 153 6.57 -5.90 11.96
N GLN A 154 7.00 -7.07 12.40
CA GLN A 154 7.63 -7.31 13.68
C GLN A 154 9.02 -7.88 13.41
N ASP A 155 10.04 -7.13 13.81
CA ASP A 155 11.43 -7.52 13.62
C ASP A 155 12.02 -7.99 14.96
N PRO A 156 12.30 -9.30 15.13
CA PRO A 156 12.92 -9.81 16.35
C PRO A 156 14.28 -9.20 16.66
N THR A 157 15.00 -8.69 15.64
CA THR A 157 16.32 -8.09 15.81
C THR A 157 16.26 -6.65 16.35
N ASP A 158 15.10 -6.00 16.28
CA ASP A 158 14.84 -4.66 16.81
C ASP A 158 13.87 -4.69 18.00
N GLY A 159 14.20 -5.53 18.98
CA GLY A 159 13.44 -5.63 20.24
C GLY A 159 12.00 -6.13 20.06
N ASN A 160 11.70 -6.79 18.92
CA ASN A 160 10.40 -7.37 18.62
C ASN A 160 9.24 -6.35 18.56
N LYS A 161 9.55 -5.07 18.28
CA LYS A 161 8.56 -3.99 18.17
C LYS A 161 7.82 -4.04 16.84
N LEU A 162 6.55 -3.66 16.86
CA LEU A 162 5.78 -3.45 15.64
C LEU A 162 6.20 -2.15 14.94
N LYS A 163 6.34 -2.22 13.61
CA LYS A 163 6.59 -1.06 12.74
C LYS A 163 5.56 -1.03 11.63
N PHE A 164 5.12 0.17 11.27
CA PHE A 164 4.28 0.33 10.09
C PHE A 164 5.05 0.01 8.82
N LEU A 165 4.40 -0.74 7.95
CA LEU A 165 4.83 -0.91 6.56
C LEU A 165 3.97 -0.07 5.61
N SER A 166 2.68 0.08 5.91
CA SER A 166 1.78 0.87 5.07
C SER A 166 2.03 2.37 5.18
N GLU A 167 2.27 3.02 4.05
CA GLU A 167 2.45 4.48 3.96
C GLU A 167 1.15 5.28 4.15
N ARG A 168 0.00 4.62 4.00
CA ARG A 168 -1.33 5.21 4.07
C ARG A 168 -2.25 4.36 4.93
N PHE A 169 -3.43 4.92 5.23
CA PHE A 169 -4.52 4.20 5.88
C PHE A 169 -5.70 4.02 4.92
N PRO A 170 -5.72 2.94 4.13
CA PRO A 170 -6.82 2.59 3.25
C PRO A 170 -8.12 2.40 4.02
N ARG A 171 -9.16 3.14 3.63
CA ARG A 171 -10.53 2.93 4.11
C ARG A 171 -11.30 2.04 3.14
N MET A 172 -11.99 1.03 3.68
CA MET A 172 -12.72 0.02 2.91
C MET A 172 -14.18 0.38 2.66
N ASN A 173 -14.79 1.17 3.55
CA ASN A 173 -16.19 1.57 3.45
C ASN A 173 -16.37 3.02 2.98
N LYS A 174 -17.57 3.36 2.49
CA LYS A 174 -17.91 4.72 2.04
C LYS A 174 -17.78 5.72 3.19
N TYR A 175 -17.19 6.88 2.90
CA TYR A 175 -16.92 7.93 3.90
C TYR A 175 -17.24 9.36 3.44
N ALA A 176 -17.68 9.56 2.20
CA ALA A 176 -17.85 10.90 1.61
C ALA A 176 -18.70 11.86 2.45
N GLU A 177 -19.79 11.37 3.05
CA GLU A 177 -20.67 12.18 3.91
C GLU A 177 -20.04 12.54 5.25
N GLN A 178 -19.06 11.76 5.72
CA GLN A 178 -18.47 11.90 7.04
C GLN A 178 -17.33 12.92 7.10
N VAL A 179 -16.86 13.41 5.95
CA VAL A 179 -15.59 14.15 5.82
C VAL A 179 -15.75 15.55 5.25
N LYS A 180 -17.00 16.00 5.07
CA LYS A 180 -17.34 17.29 4.44
C LYS A 180 -16.72 18.53 5.11
N CYS A 181 -16.30 18.42 6.37
CA CYS A 181 -15.65 19.50 7.11
C CYS A 181 -14.14 19.66 6.81
N ALA A 182 -13.52 18.69 6.14
CA ALA A 182 -12.08 18.68 5.85
C ALA A 182 -11.82 18.69 4.33
N ASP A 183 -11.09 19.71 3.86
CA ASP A 183 -11.02 20.06 2.44
C ASP A 183 -9.89 19.37 1.64
N LYS A 184 -9.36 18.23 2.13
CA LYS A 184 -8.20 17.57 1.51
C LYS A 184 -8.33 16.05 1.38
N ALA A 185 -8.14 15.59 0.14
CA ALA A 185 -8.17 14.17 -0.25
C ALA A 185 -7.16 13.28 0.51
N LYS A 186 -6.09 13.84 1.09
CA LYS A 186 -5.00 13.06 1.71
C LYS A 186 -5.38 12.36 3.02
N TYR A 187 -6.25 12.97 3.82
CA TYR A 187 -6.69 12.45 5.14
C TYR A 187 -8.21 12.39 5.27
N ALA A 188 -8.93 12.74 4.21
CA ALA A 188 -10.37 12.52 4.09
C ALA A 188 -10.76 11.05 4.33
N SER A 189 -9.88 10.06 4.13
CA SER A 189 -10.25 8.68 4.41
C SER A 189 -10.52 8.40 5.89
N TYR A 190 -9.92 9.14 6.83
CA TYR A 190 -10.07 8.87 8.27
C TYR A 190 -10.50 10.09 9.10
N CYS A 191 -10.87 11.20 8.49
CA CYS A 191 -11.62 12.24 9.21
C CYS A 191 -13.06 11.77 9.47
N TYR A 192 -13.58 12.07 10.67
CA TYR A 192 -15.01 12.02 10.95
C TYR A 192 -15.41 13.38 11.51
N CYS A 193 -16.30 14.11 10.85
CA CYS A 193 -16.65 15.47 11.26
C CYS A 193 -17.34 15.49 12.63
N LYS A 194 -16.85 16.33 13.54
CA LYS A 194 -17.40 16.46 14.90
C LYS A 194 -18.86 16.89 14.91
N ASP A 195 -19.32 17.63 13.91
CA ASP A 195 -20.73 18.05 13.82
C ASP A 195 -21.69 16.86 13.66
N LEU A 196 -21.18 15.70 13.19
CA LEU A 196 -21.93 14.45 13.08
C LEU A 196 -21.95 13.63 14.38
N LEU A 197 -21.31 14.11 15.45
CA LEU A 197 -21.37 13.49 16.78
C LEU A 197 -22.60 13.92 17.58
N LYS A 198 -23.29 14.98 17.15
CA LYS A 198 -24.42 15.58 17.87
C LYS A 198 -25.77 14.92 17.57
N ASN A 199 -25.75 13.74 16.94
CA ASN A 199 -26.93 12.91 16.66
C ASN A 199 -26.86 11.60 17.42
#